data_AF-A0A369VNR2-F1
#
_entry.id   AF-A0A369VNR2-F1
#
_cell.length_a   1.000
_cell.length_b   1.000
_cell.length_c   1.000
_cell.angle_alpha   90.00
_cell.angle_beta   90.00
_cell.angle_gamma   90.00
#
_symmetry.space_group_name_H-M   'P 1'
#
loop_
_entity.id
_entity.type
_entity.pdbx_description
1 polymer ?
#
loop_
_entity_poly.entity_id
_entity_poly.type
_entity_poly.pdbx_seq_one_letter_code
_entity_poly.pdbx_strand_id
1 'polypeptide(L)' 'MPRPPMPTQPEAVQGLQCGATTRAGTPCKLTGLYKSGRCKLHGGMSTGPKTDAGREQSRINGAKGGRPRNPTP' A
#
# COMPACT_ATOMS: atom_id res chain seq x y z
N MET A 1 -11.83 -16.23 29.72
CA MET A 1 -11.07 -15.98 28.48
C MET A 1 -11.96 -16.37 27.32
N PRO A 2 -12.27 -15.45 26.41
CA PRO A 2 -11.59 -15.63 25.12
C PRO A 2 -11.17 -14.29 24.49
N ARG A 3 -10.02 -14.29 23.81
CA ARG A 3 -9.72 -13.33 22.75
C ARG A 3 -9.96 -14.04 21.41
N PRO A 4 -11.12 -13.90 20.75
CA PRO A 4 -11.25 -14.24 19.36
C PRO A 4 -11.64 -12.96 18.60
N PRO A 5 -10.64 -12.21 18.14
CA PRO A 5 -10.56 -12.13 16.69
C PRO A 5 -9.09 -12.11 16.23
N MET A 6 -8.77 -12.72 15.10
CA MET A 6 -8.53 -12.07 13.80
C MET A 6 -7.95 -13.15 12.85
N PRO A 7 -8.05 -13.05 11.50
CA PRO A 7 -8.02 -11.78 10.76
C PRO A 7 -9.03 -11.61 9.62
N THR A 8 -9.41 -10.35 9.41
CA THR A 8 -10.14 -9.82 8.24
C THR A 8 -9.25 -9.68 6.99
N GLN A 9 -8.24 -10.55 6.83
CA GLN A 9 -7.24 -10.47 5.77
C GLN A 9 -7.30 -11.76 4.93
N PRO A 10 -7.35 -11.67 3.59
CA PRO A 10 -7.47 -12.86 2.75
C PRO A 10 -6.23 -13.76 2.94
N GLU A 11 -6.40 -15.07 3.10
CA GLU A 11 -5.29 -16.04 3.28
C GLU A 11 -4.21 -15.90 2.18
N ALA A 12 -4.61 -15.45 0.99
CA ALA A 12 -3.73 -15.19 -0.15
C ALA A 12 -2.61 -14.16 0.12
N VAL A 13 -2.74 -13.28 1.11
CA VAL A 13 -1.69 -12.29 1.46
C VAL A 13 -0.96 -12.64 2.76
N GLN A 14 -1.29 -13.77 3.38
CA GLN A 14 -0.73 -14.19 4.66
C GLN A 14 0.71 -14.70 4.47
N GLY A 15 1.68 -14.06 5.15
CA GLY A 15 3.10 -14.38 5.01
C GLY A 15 3.82 -13.68 3.86
N LEU A 16 3.10 -12.98 2.98
CA LEU A 16 3.70 -12.16 1.92
C LEU A 16 4.28 -10.87 2.50
N GLN A 17 5.37 -10.38 1.92
CA GLN A 17 5.96 -9.09 2.26
C GLN A 17 5.39 -7.97 1.40
N CYS A 18 5.27 -6.77 1.97
CA CYS A 18 4.71 -5.61 1.27
C CYS A 18 5.50 -5.23 0.01
N GLY A 19 6.82 -5.40 0.02
CA GLY A 19 7.69 -5.18 -1.15
C GLY A 19 7.72 -3.75 -1.69
N ALA A 20 7.11 -2.77 -1.02
CA ALA A 20 7.17 -1.36 -1.43
C ALA A 20 8.56 -0.79 -1.13
N THR A 21 9.06 0.09 -2.00
CA THR A 21 10.33 0.78 -1.75
C THR A 21 10.18 1.73 -0.57
N THR A 22 10.95 1.49 0.48
CA THR A 22 11.00 2.37 1.64
C THR A 22 11.76 3.65 1.31
N ARG A 23 11.69 4.64 2.22
CA ARG A 23 12.48 5.87 2.11
C ARG A 23 13.99 5.63 2.07
N ALA A 24 14.46 4.48 2.58
CA ALA A 24 15.86 4.07 2.53
C ALA A 24 16.24 3.33 1.23
N GLY A 25 15.33 3.22 0.25
CA GLY A 25 15.58 2.52 -1.01
C GLY A 25 15.47 0.99 -0.95
N THR A 26 15.26 0.41 0.23
CA THR A 26 15.13 -1.04 0.43
C THR A 26 13.68 -1.50 0.37
N PRO A 27 13.39 -2.77 0.03
CA PRO A 27 12.03 -3.30 -0.01
C PRO A 27 11.43 -3.45 1.40
N CYS A 28 10.15 -3.13 1.53
CA CYS A 28 9.41 -3.24 2.77
C CYS A 28 9.18 -4.70 3.17
N LYS A 29 9.62 -5.06 4.37
CA LYS A 29 9.57 -6.42 4.94
C LYS A 29 8.33 -6.73 5.77
N LEU A 30 7.40 -5.77 5.94
CA LEU A 30 6.19 -5.97 6.73
C LEU A 30 5.26 -7.01 6.08
N THR A 31 4.73 -7.91 6.90
CA THR A 31 3.81 -9.00 6.51
C THR A 31 2.35 -8.72 6.86
N GLY A 32 2.06 -7.65 7.59
CA GLY A 32 0.70 -7.17 7.85
C GLY A 32 0.10 -6.51 6.62
N LEU A 33 -0.30 -7.32 5.63
CA LEU A 33 -0.86 -6.89 4.35
C LEU A 33 -2.38 -6.81 4.39
N TYR A 34 -2.89 -5.70 3.89
CA TYR A 34 -4.32 -5.50 3.70
C TYR A 34 -4.77 -6.07 2.35
N LYS A 35 -6.08 -5.98 2.05
CA LYS A 35 -6.67 -6.43 0.77
C LYS A 35 -5.99 -5.85 -0.48
N SER A 36 -5.33 -4.69 -0.35
CA SER A 36 -4.55 -4.06 -1.42
C SER A 36 -3.17 -4.68 -1.66
N GLY A 37 -2.76 -5.69 -0.87
CA GLY A 37 -1.45 -6.32 -0.95
C GLY A 37 -0.30 -5.45 -0.39
N ARG A 38 -0.63 -4.30 0.22
CA ARG A 38 0.34 -3.40 0.84
C ARG A 38 0.12 -3.32 2.35
N CYS A 39 1.18 -2.96 3.09
CA CYS A 39 1.10 -2.77 4.53
C CYS A 39 0.50 -1.41 4.88
N LYS A 40 0.14 -1.21 6.16
CA LYS A 40 -0.41 0.05 6.69
C LYS A 40 0.37 1.29 6.26
N LEU A 41 1.70 1.21 6.22
CA LEU A 41 2.59 2.33 5.90
C LEU A 41 2.68 2.65 4.41
N HIS A 42 2.35 1.70 3.54
CA HIS A 42 2.46 1.82 2.09
C HIS A 42 1.09 1.76 1.40
N GLY A 43 0.07 2.33 2.03
CA GLY A 43 -1.27 2.44 1.44
C GLY A 43 -2.16 1.21 1.63
N GLY A 44 -1.79 0.28 2.51
CA GLY A 44 -2.58 -0.91 2.83
C GLY A 44 -4.03 -0.58 3.21
N MET A 45 -4.20 0.44 4.05
CA MET A 45 -5.52 0.92 4.49
C MET A 45 -6.18 1.91 3.50
N SER A 46 -5.51 2.27 2.39
CA SER A 46 -6.09 3.17 1.42
C SER A 46 -7.24 2.48 0.69
N THR A 47 -8.37 3.18 0.57
CA THR A 47 -9.53 2.70 -0.19
C THR A 47 -9.53 3.20 -1.63
N GLY A 48 -8.57 4.05 -2.00
CA GLY A 48 -8.52 4.71 -3.30
C GLY A 48 -9.67 5.71 -3.53
N PRO A 49 -9.65 6.43 -4.67
CA PRO A 49 -10.76 7.28 -5.06
C PRO A 49 -11.99 6.43 -5.40
N LYS A 50 -13.13 6.74 -4.76
CA LYS A 50 -14.39 6.01 -4.94
C LYS A 50 -15.27 6.56 -6.06
N THR A 51 -15.04 7.81 -6.46
CA THR A 51 -15.83 8.51 -7.48
C THR A 51 -15.08 8.58 -8.80
N ASP A 52 -15.83 8.73 -9.89
CA ASP A 52 -15.25 8.86 -11.23
C ASP A 52 -14.31 10.08 -11.34
N ALA A 53 -14.80 11.24 -10.89
CA ALA A 53 -14.00 12.46 -10.80
C ALA A 53 -12.72 12.26 -9.96
N GLY A 54 -12.77 11.51 -8.86
CA GLY A 54 -11.60 11.22 -8.03
C GLY A 54 -10.58 10.31 -8.72
N ARG A 55 -11.05 9.34 -9.52
CA ARG A 55 -10.18 8.48 -10.35
C ARG A 55 -9.49 9.30 -11.42
N GLU A 56 -10.22 10.18 -12.09
CA GLU A 56 -9.67 11.06 -13.12
C GLU A 56 -8.64 12.04 -12.54
N GLN A 57 -8.94 12.65 -11.39
CA GLN A 57 -7.96 13.51 -10.70
C GLN A 57 -6.69 12.74 -10.30
N SER A 58 -6.82 11.49 -9.84
CA SER A 58 -5.65 10.65 -9.54
C SER A 58 -4.82 10.37 -10.79
N ARG A 59 -5.46 10.12 -11.94
CA ARG A 59 -4.79 9.92 -13.23
C ARG A 59 -4.05 11.18 -13.67
N ILE A 60 -4.69 12.34 -13.60
CA ILE A 60 -4.09 13.64 -13.92
C ILE A 60 -2.87 13.91 -13.02
N ASN A 61 -3.00 13.68 -11.71
CA ASN A 61 -1.89 13.87 -10.77
C ASN A 61 -0.72 12.92 -11.05
N GLY A 62 -0.99 11.67 -11.44
CA GLY A 62 0.04 10.74 -11.87
C GLY A 62 0.76 11.21 -13.14
N ALA A 63 0.01 11.73 -14.12
CA ALA A 63 0.55 12.23 -15.38
C ALA A 63 1.43 13.48 -15.23
N LYS A 64 1.15 14.33 -14.23
CA LYS A 64 1.94 15.53 -13.94
C LYS A 64 3.35 15.24 -13.42
N GLY A 65 3.66 13.98 -13.10
CA GLY A 65 4.91 13.59 -12.49
C GLY A 65 4.88 13.91 -10.99
N GLY A 66 4.98 12.87 -10.17
CA GLY A 66 5.07 13.03 -8.72
C GLY A 66 6.39 13.69 -8.30
N ARG A 67 6.67 13.67 -6.99
CA ARG A 67 7.95 14.13 -6.46
C ARG A 67 9.10 13.42 -7.18
N PRO A 68 10.13 14.14 -7.65
CA PRO A 68 11.26 13.51 -8.33
C PRO A 68 11.87 12.42 -7.44
N ARG A 69 12.14 11.26 -8.04
CA ARG A 69 12.87 10.19 -7.39
C ARG A 69 14.31 10.67 -7.28
N ASN A 70 14.82 10.93 -6.07
CA ASN A 70 16.26 11.08 -5.92
C ASN A 70 16.88 9.73 -6.29
N PRO A 71 17.68 9.63 -7.36
CA PRO A 71 18.47 8.43 -7.56
C PRO A 71 19.37 8.28 -6.33
N THR A 72 19.48 7.05 -5.84
CA THR A 72 20.47 6.67 -4.83
C THR A 72 21.85 7.18 -5.27
N PRO A 73 22.74 7.63 -4.36
CA PRO A 73 24.14 7.84 -4.73
C PRO A 73 24.77 6.58 -5.34
#